data_AF-A0A101XKU6-F1
#
_entry.id   AF-A0A101XKU6-F1
#
_cell.length_a   1.000
_cell.length_b   1.000
_cell.length_c   1.000
_cell.angle_alpha   90.00
_cell.angle_beta   90.00
_cell.angle_gamma   90.00
#
_symmetry.space_group_name_H-M   'P 1'
#
loop_
_entity.id
_entity.type
_entity.pdbx_description
1 polymer ?
#
loop_
_entity_poly.entity_id
_entity_poly.type
_entity_poly.pdbx_seq_one_letter_code
_entity_poly.pdbx_strand_id
1 'polypeptide(L)'
;MIPAASLLNYAVKYTVDAYYLLVNFISYLLQTTVFKADPTLAAQYGQALTLLISLTAIYIILAFVSSLKKIIGVIIALGWVLVIAAMVLTLVH
;
A
#
# COMPACT_ATOMS: atom_id res chain seq x y z
N MET A 1 -5.54 27.30 -6.63
CA MET A 1 -4.81 26.45 -5.67
C MET A 1 -5.77 25.39 -5.16
N ILE A 2 -5.38 24.12 -5.16
CA ILE A 2 -6.23 23.04 -4.61
C ILE A 2 -6.18 23.12 -3.07
N PRO A 3 -7.32 23.16 -2.36
CA PRO A 3 -7.33 23.23 -0.90
C PRO A 3 -6.68 22.00 -0.27
N ALA A 4 -5.84 22.18 0.75
CA ALA A 4 -5.17 21.08 1.45
C ALA A 4 -6.15 20.02 1.99
N ALA A 5 -7.32 20.45 2.49
CA ALA A 5 -8.39 19.55 2.93
C ALA A 5 -8.91 18.63 1.81
N SER A 6 -9.00 19.13 0.58
CA SER A 6 -9.43 18.30 -0.55
C SER A 6 -8.38 17.26 -0.93
N LEU A 7 -7.09 17.58 -0.85
CA LEU A 7 -6.00 16.62 -1.08
C LEU A 7 -6.01 15.48 -0.06
N LEU A 8 -6.23 15.80 1.22
CA LEU A 8 -6.38 14.81 2.28
C LEU A 8 -7.56 13.87 1.99
N ASN A 9 -8.71 14.42 1.64
CA ASN A 9 -9.91 13.64 1.34
C ASN A 9 -9.69 12.68 0.17
N TYR A 10 -9.02 13.13 -0.90
CA TYR A 10 -8.67 12.27 -2.02
C TYR A 10 -7.71 11.14 -1.60
N ALA A 11 -6.66 11.45 -0.84
CA ALA A 11 -5.71 10.45 -0.37
C ALA A 11 -6.37 9.39 0.53
N VAL A 12 -7.23 9.81 1.46
CA VAL A 12 -8.00 8.90 2.32
C VAL A 12 -8.94 8.04 1.47
N LYS A 13 -9.68 8.65 0.54
CA LYS A 13 -10.60 7.92 -0.34
C LYS A 13 -9.88 6.83 -1.13
N TYR A 14 -8.78 7.15 -1.81
CA TYR A 14 -8.04 6.15 -2.59
C TYR A 14 -7.45 5.04 -1.72
N THR A 15 -7.01 5.36 -0.50
CA THR A 15 -6.51 4.35 0.44
C THR A 15 -7.61 3.37 0.87
N VAL A 16 -8.80 3.91 1.17
CA VAL A 16 -9.97 3.11 1.56
C VAL A 16 -10.49 2.28 0.38
N ASP A 17 -10.54 2.85 -0.82
CA ASP A 17 -10.94 2.14 -2.04
C ASP A 17 -9.99 0.96 -2.33
N ALA A 18 -8.67 1.18 -2.18
CA ALA A 18 -7.67 0.12 -2.34
C ALA A 18 -7.84 -1.00 -1.31
N TYR A 19 -8.15 -0.66 -0.06
CA TYR A 19 -8.45 -1.64 0.99
C TYR A 19 -9.63 -2.53 0.61
N TYR A 20 -10.76 -1.93 0.21
CA TYR A 20 -11.93 -2.71 -0.17
C TYR A 20 -11.69 -3.56 -1.41
N LEU A 21 -10.95 -3.05 -2.40
CA LEU A 21 -10.56 -3.84 -3.57
C LEU A 21 -9.76 -5.09 -3.18
N LEU A 22 -8.80 -4.95 -2.27
CA LEU A 22 -8.01 -6.09 -1.79
C LEU A 22 -8.84 -7.08 -0.99
N VAL A 23 -9.68 -6.60 -0.06
CA VAL A 23 -10.57 -7.47 0.73
C VAL A 23 -11.49 -8.27 -0.19
N ASN A 24 -12.11 -7.60 -1.17
CA ASN A 24 -13.01 -8.24 -2.13
C ASN A 24 -12.27 -9.23 -3.02
N PHE A 25 -11.06 -8.88 -3.47
CA PHE A 25 -10.24 -9.75 -4.30
C PHE A 25 -9.83 -11.04 -3.57
N ILE A 26 -9.32 -10.94 -2.35
CA ILE A 26 -8.93 -12.11 -1.55
C ILE A 26 -10.17 -12.94 -1.20
N SER A 27 -11.29 -12.30 -0.85
CA SER A 27 -12.56 -12.98 -0.59
C SER A 27 -13.05 -13.74 -1.83
N TYR A 28 -12.95 -13.14 -3.01
CA TYR A 28 -13.30 -13.78 -4.28
C TYR A 28 -12.41 -15.00 -4.57
N LEU A 29 -11.10 -14.92 -4.31
CA LEU A 29 -10.21 -16.07 -4.46
C LEU A 29 -10.61 -17.22 -3.54
N LEU A 30 -10.90 -16.94 -2.27
CA LEU A 30 -11.36 -17.98 -1.32
C LEU A 30 -12.71 -18.56 -1.71
N GLN A 31 -13.65 -17.73 -2.17
CA GLN A 31 -14.96 -18.17 -2.67
C GLN A 31 -14.84 -19.08 -3.89
N THR A 32 -13.96 -18.73 -4.84
CA THR A 32 -13.81 -19.47 -6.10
C THR A 32 -12.97 -20.73 -5.98
N THR A 33 -12.12 -20.83 -4.96
CA THR A 33 -11.24 -21.98 -4.75
C THR A 33 -11.72 -22.84 -3.58
N VAL A 34 -11.54 -22.38 -2.35
CA VAL A 34 -11.75 -23.16 -1.12
C VAL A 34 -13.24 -23.38 -0.85
N PHE A 35 -14.05 -22.32 -0.85
CA PHE A 35 -15.47 -22.43 -0.47
C PHE A 35 -16.34 -23.07 -1.55
N LYS A 36 -15.91 -23.00 -2.82
CA LYS A 36 -16.51 -23.79 -3.91
C LYS A 36 -16.24 -25.28 -3.75
N ALA A 37 -15.09 -25.66 -3.21
CA ALA A 37 -14.73 -27.06 -3.01
C ALA A 37 -15.43 -27.67 -1.78
N ASP A 38 -15.51 -26.90 -0.68
CA ASP A 38 -16.24 -27.32 0.53
C ASP A 38 -16.91 -26.11 1.22
N PRO A 39 -18.26 -26.01 1.15
CA PRO A 39 -18.99 -24.91 1.77
C PRO A 39 -19.02 -24.98 3.31
N THR A 40 -18.72 -26.12 3.92
CA THR A 40 -18.67 -26.24 5.40
C THR A 40 -17.49 -25.49 6.00
N LEU A 41 -16.38 -25.36 5.26
CA LEU A 41 -15.22 -24.56 5.66
C LEU A 41 -15.56 -23.07 5.77
N ALA A 42 -16.42 -22.57 4.87
CA ALA A 42 -16.89 -21.20 4.94
C ALA A 42 -17.71 -20.94 6.21
N ALA A 43 -18.55 -21.91 6.59
CA ALA A 43 -19.39 -21.82 7.79
C ALA A 43 -18.58 -21.88 9.08
N GLN A 44 -17.56 -22.74 9.14
CA GLN A 44 -16.74 -22.93 10.35
C GLN A 44 -15.66 -21.86 10.52
N TYR A 45 -15.00 -21.46 9.42
CA TYR A 45 -13.82 -20.59 9.48
C TYR A 45 -14.07 -19.18 8.95
N GLY A 46 -15.28 -18.86 8.48
CA GLY A 46 -15.61 -17.58 7.86
C GLY A 46 -15.25 -16.36 8.71
N GLN A 47 -15.44 -16.43 10.04
CA GLN A 47 -15.10 -15.32 10.94
C GLN A 47 -13.58 -15.11 11.05
N ALA A 48 -12.82 -16.19 11.22
CA ALA A 48 -11.36 -16.14 11.28
C ALA A 48 -10.76 -15.69 9.95
N LEU A 49 -11.31 -16.18 8.83
CA LEU A 49 -10.87 -15.79 7.49
C LEU A 49 -11.18 -14.32 7.20
N THR A 50 -12.33 -13.80 7.60
CA THR A 50 -12.66 -12.38 7.43
C THR A 50 -11.63 -11.47 8.12
N LEU A 51 -11.25 -11.83 9.35
CA LEU A 51 -10.21 -11.10 10.08
C LEU A 51 -8.86 -11.18 9.36
N LEU A 52 -8.45 -12.38 8.96
CA LEU A 52 -7.17 -12.60 8.26
C LEU A 52 -7.12 -11.87 6.92
N ILE A 53 -8.21 -11.87 6.15
CA ILE A 53 -8.32 -11.14 4.89
C ILE A 53 -8.15 -9.63 5.13
N SER A 54 -8.84 -9.08 6.13
CA SER A 54 -8.73 -7.67 6.50
C SER A 54 -7.29 -7.30 6.90
N LEU A 55 -6.67 -8.10 7.77
CA LEU A 55 -5.27 -7.91 8.19
C LEU A 55 -4.30 -8.01 7.02
N THR A 56 -4.54 -8.96 6.09
CA THR A 56 -3.72 -9.14 4.90
C THR A 56 -3.84 -7.95 3.95
N ALA A 57 -5.04 -7.42 3.74
CA ALA A 57 -5.25 -6.24 2.92
C ALA A 57 -4.51 -5.02 3.49
N ILE A 58 -4.58 -4.81 4.81
CA ILE A 58 -3.83 -3.73 5.48
C ILE A 58 -2.32 -3.93 5.33
N TYR A 59 -1.83 -5.15 5.56
CA TYR A 59 -0.41 -5.48 5.41
C TYR A 59 0.11 -5.18 3.99
N ILE A 60 -0.62 -5.57 2.95
CA ILE A 60 -0.25 -5.31 1.55
C ILE A 60 -0.16 -3.81 1.27
N ILE A 61 -1.13 -3.01 1.73
CA ILE A 61 -1.10 -1.55 1.56
C ILE A 61 0.13 -0.95 2.24
N LEU A 62 0.40 -1.35 3.48
CA LEU A 62 1.57 -0.84 4.22
C LEU A 62 2.89 -1.25 3.56
N ALA A 63 2.99 -2.49 3.09
CA ALA A 63 4.17 -2.98 2.38
C ALA A 63 4.42 -2.20 1.09
N PHE A 64 3.36 -1.86 0.36
CA PHE A 64 3.43 -1.02 -0.85
C PHE A 64 3.95 0.39 -0.53
N VAL A 65 3.36 1.06 0.47
CA VAL A 65 3.79 2.40 0.90
C VAL A 65 5.24 2.38 1.41
N SER A 66 5.62 1.36 2.16
CA SER A 66 6.99 1.17 2.66
C SER A 66 7.99 1.01 1.51
N SER A 67 7.63 0.26 0.48
CA SER A 67 8.47 0.06 -0.71
C SER A 67 8.66 1.36 -1.48
N LEU A 68 7.60 2.14 -1.67
CA LEU A 68 7.68 3.48 -2.28
C LEU A 68 8.58 4.42 -1.48
N LYS A 69 8.44 4.42 -0.14
CA LYS A 69 9.28 5.23 0.75
C LYS A 69 10.77 4.93 0.56
N LYS A 70 11.14 3.65 0.40
CA LYS A 70 12.53 3.24 0.16
C LYS A 70 13.06 3.80 -1.17
N ILE A 71 12.27 3.73 -2.24
CA ILE A 71 12.66 4.26 -3.57
C ILE A 71 12.83 5.78 -3.51
N ILE A 72 11.85 6.49 -2.96
CA ILE A 72 11.89 7.95 -2.82
C ILE A 72 13.11 8.38 -1.97
N GLY A 73 13.40 7.66 -0.88
CA GLY A 73 14.55 7.92 -0.03
C GLY A 73 15.88 7.85 -0.80
N VAL A 74 16.05 6.87 -1.69
CA VAL A 74 17.24 6.75 -2.55
C VAL A 74 17.33 7.93 -3.52
N ILE A 75 16.23 8.31 -4.16
CA ILE A 75 16.20 9.44 -5.11
C ILE A 75 16.58 10.74 -4.40
N ILE A 76 16.03 10.98 -3.20
CA ILE A 76 16.35 12.16 -2.39
C ILE A 76 17.83 12.16 -2.01
N ALA A 77 18.37 11.03 -1.56
CA ALA A 77 19.78 10.92 -1.19
C ALA A 77 20.70 11.22 -2.39
N LEU A 78 20.38 10.68 -3.57
CA LEU A 78 21.12 10.98 -4.82
C LEU A 78 21.06 12.48 -5.16
N GLY A 79 19.88 13.10 -5.05
CA GLY A 79 19.72 14.54 -5.25
C GLY A 79 20.63 15.36 -4.34
N TRP A 80 20.70 15.02 -3.04
CA TRP A 80 21.58 15.70 -2.10
C TRP A 80 23.07 15.48 -2.41
N VAL A 81 23.48 14.27 -2.76
CA VAL A 81 24.88 13.99 -3.15
C VAL A 81 25.29 14.83 -4.36
N LEU A 82 24.43 14.93 -5.38
CA LEU A 82 24.70 15.73 -6.57
C LEU A 82 24.80 17.22 -6.25
N VAL A 83 23.91 17.75 -5.40
CA VAL A 83 23.95 19.15 -4.96
C VAL A 83 25.26 19.44 -4.22
N ILE A 84 25.65 18.58 -3.27
CA ILE A 84 26.90 18.73 -2.52
C ILE A 84 28.11 18.68 -3.47
N ALA A 85 28.14 17.74 -4.41
CA ALA A 85 29.23 17.62 -5.38
C ALA A 85 29.36 18.88 -6.24
N ALA A 86 28.25 19.46 -6.70
CA ALA A 86 28.24 20.70 -7.46
C ALA A 86 28.78 21.89 -6.64
N MET A 87 28.40 21.99 -5.36
CA MET A 87 28.91 23.03 -4.46
C MET A 87 30.41 22.90 -4.24
N VAL A 88 30.93 21.69 -4.01
CA VAL A 88 32.37 21.46 -3.87
C VAL A 88 33.11 21.78 -5.16
N LEU A 89 32.60 21.38 -6.31
CA LEU A 89 33.21 21.70 -7.60
C LEU A 89 33.32 23.21 -7.84
N THR A 90 32.31 23.96 -7.42
CA THR A 90 32.27 25.43 -7.51
C THR A 90 33.23 26.12 -6.54
N LEU A 91 33.63 25.46 -5.45
CA LEU A 91 34.60 25.98 -4.48
C LEU A 91 36.06 25.68 -4.86
N VAL A 92 36.27 24.63 -5.66
CA VAL A 92 37.60 24.15 -6.09
C VAL A 92 38.04 24.79 -7.42
N HIS A 93 37.10 25.28 -8.23
CA HIS A 93 37.34 26.18 -9.36
C HIS A 93 37.13 27.64 -8.94
#